data_AF-A0A947BYI9-F1
#
_entry.id   AF-A0A947BYI9-F1
#
_cell.length_a   1.000
_cell.length_b   1.000
_cell.length_c   1.000
_cell.angle_alpha   90.00
_cell.angle_beta   90.00
_cell.angle_gamma   90.00
#
_symmetry.space_group_name_H-M   'P 1'
#
loop_
_entity.id
_entity.type
_entity.pdbx_description
1 polymer ?
#
loop_
_entity_poly.entity_id
_entity_poly.type
_entity_poly.pdbx_seq_one_letter_code
_entity_poly.pdbx_strand_id
1 'polypeptide(L)'
;LQASAECLFANATEDAAAPGAMSFNLLMLAGSLLGGWHLGRAAVIAAERLDAGTDDPDFCSAKIVTATFFAEQVLPLTGAYRKAIEAGSGTIMALAEDQF
;
A
#
# COMPACT_ATOMS: atom_id res chain seq x y z
N LEU A 1 -3.46 -5.83 -4.88
CA LEU A 1 -4.30 -4.69 -5.32
C LEU A 1 -5.50 -5.18 -6.10
N GLN A 2 -5.34 -5.81 -7.28
CA GLN A 2 -6.48 -6.30 -8.09
C GLN A 2 -7.45 -7.19 -7.30
N ALA A 3 -6.95 -8.26 -6.68
CA ALA A 3 -7.78 -9.16 -5.86
C ALA A 3 -8.51 -8.44 -4.71
N SER A 4 -7.90 -7.40 -4.13
CA SER A 4 -8.51 -6.60 -3.07
C SER A 4 -9.62 -5.69 -3.60
N ALA A 5 -9.45 -5.12 -4.80
CA ALA A 5 -10.48 -4.33 -5.46
C ALA A 5 -11.67 -5.23 -5.88
N GLU A 6 -11.39 -6.40 -6.44
CA GLU A 6 -12.41 -7.41 -6.79
C GLU A 6 -13.19 -7.85 -5.55
N CYS A 7 -12.51 -8.09 -4.42
CA CYS A 7 -13.15 -8.41 -3.14
C CYS A 7 -14.12 -7.32 -2.70
N LEU A 8 -13.74 -6.04 -2.81
CA LEU A 8 -14.63 -4.92 -2.51
C LEU A 8 -15.86 -4.91 -3.40
N PHE A 9 -15.69 -5.04 -4.71
CA PHE A 9 -16.81 -5.04 -5.64
C PHE A 9 -17.78 -6.21 -5.42
N ALA A 10 -17.25 -7.39 -5.11
CA ALA A 10 -18.07 -8.56 -4.79
C ALA A 10 -18.92 -8.35 -3.53
N ASN A 11 -18.36 -7.73 -2.48
CA ASN A 11 -19.09 -7.48 -1.25
C ASN A 11 -20.06 -6.27 -1.37
N ALA A 12 -19.74 -5.28 -2.20
CA ALA A 12 -20.55 -4.08 -2.37
C ALA A 12 -21.98 -4.34 -2.86
N THR A 13 -22.21 -5.45 -3.57
CA THR A 13 -23.56 -5.83 -4.05
C THR A 13 -24.40 -6.53 -2.98
N GLU A 14 -23.76 -7.14 -1.98
CA GLU A 14 -24.43 -7.94 -0.94
C GLU A 14 -24.55 -7.17 0.38
N ASP A 15 -23.62 -6.24 0.65
CA ASP A 15 -23.55 -5.45 1.85
C ASP A 15 -23.26 -3.96 1.54
N ALA A 16 -24.22 -3.11 1.89
CA ALA A 16 -24.10 -1.66 1.70
C ALA A 16 -23.00 -1.01 2.56
N ALA A 17 -22.60 -1.63 3.67
CA ALA A 17 -21.53 -1.12 4.54
C ALA A 17 -20.12 -1.49 4.04
N ALA A 18 -20.00 -2.54 3.22
CA ALA A 18 -18.71 -3.05 2.74
C ALA A 18 -17.84 -2.00 2.03
N PRO A 19 -18.35 -1.16 1.10
CA PRO A 19 -17.53 -0.14 0.45
C PRO A 19 -16.91 0.84 1.45
N GLY A 20 -17.70 1.29 2.43
CA GLY A 20 -17.23 2.18 3.49
C GLY A 20 -16.17 1.52 4.36
N ALA A 21 -16.47 0.31 4.85
CA ALA A 21 -15.60 -0.48 5.71
C ALA A 21 -14.24 -0.83 5.06
N MET A 22 -14.20 -1.07 3.76
CA MET A 22 -13.01 -1.56 3.04
C MET A 22 -12.20 -0.44 2.37
N SER A 23 -12.82 0.72 2.07
CA SER A 23 -12.22 1.81 1.29
C SER A 23 -10.87 2.31 1.82
N PHE A 24 -10.75 2.52 3.14
CA PHE A 24 -9.52 3.02 3.75
C PHE A 24 -8.34 2.06 3.54
N ASN A 25 -8.54 0.78 3.83
CA ASN A 25 -7.49 -0.22 3.67
C ASN A 25 -7.12 -0.41 2.19
N LEU A 26 -8.09 -0.32 1.27
CA LEU A 26 -7.82 -0.35 -0.16
C LEU A 26 -6.97 0.85 -0.60
N LEU A 27 -7.29 2.05 -0.11
CA LEU A 27 -6.52 3.27 -0.39
C LEU A 27 -5.08 3.15 0.12
N MET A 28 -4.89 2.70 1.36
CA MET A 28 -3.57 2.52 1.95
C MET A 28 -2.75 1.46 1.20
N LEU A 29 -3.37 0.33 0.85
CA LEU A 29 -2.73 -0.70 0.04
C LEU A 29 -2.27 -0.14 -1.32
N ALA A 30 -3.16 0.56 -2.03
CA ALA A 30 -2.87 1.13 -3.34
C ALA A 30 -1.75 2.18 -3.25
N GLY A 31 -1.83 3.10 -2.30
CA GLY A 31 -0.84 4.15 -2.09
C GLY A 31 0.55 3.60 -1.78
N SER A 32 0.65 2.65 -0.84
CA SER A 32 1.92 2.02 -0.49
C SER A 32 2.51 1.23 -1.67
N LEU A 33 1.69 0.47 -2.39
CA LEU A 33 2.17 -0.33 -3.53
C LEU A 33 2.70 0.57 -4.66
N LEU A 34 1.93 1.58 -5.06
CA LEU A 34 2.32 2.51 -6.14
C LEU A 34 3.52 3.37 -5.73
N GLY A 35 3.53 3.86 -4.49
CA GLY A 35 4.66 4.62 -3.94
C GLY A 35 5.95 3.79 -3.94
N GLY A 36 5.89 2.54 -3.49
CA GLY A 36 7.02 1.62 -3.51
C GLY A 36 7.52 1.33 -4.93
N TRP A 37 6.61 1.15 -5.89
CA TRP A 37 6.98 0.99 -7.30
C TRP A 37 7.73 2.20 -7.86
N HIS A 38 7.26 3.42 -7.58
CA HIS A 38 7.94 4.64 -8.01
C HIS A 38 9.30 4.82 -7.33
N LEU A 39 9.42 4.50 -6.04
CA LEU A 39 10.70 4.53 -5.32
C LEU A 39 11.68 3.51 -5.88
N GLY A 40 11.24 2.29 -6.16
CA GLY A 40 12.07 1.25 -6.79
C GLY A 40 12.60 1.69 -8.15
N ARG A 41 11.74 2.28 -8.99
CA ARG A 41 12.18 2.85 -10.28
C ARG A 41 13.21 3.98 -10.11
N ALA A 42 13.02 4.85 -9.13
CA ALA A 42 13.97 5.91 -8.84
C ALA A 42 15.32 5.36 -8.34
N ALA A 43 15.31 4.27 -7.56
CA ALA A 43 16.52 3.60 -7.10
C ALA A 43 17.32 2.95 -8.24
N VAL A 44 16.65 2.34 -9.22
CA VAL A 44 17.32 1.81 -10.43
C VAL A 44 18.05 2.92 -11.19
N ILE A 45 17.37 4.03 -11.45
CA ILE A 45 17.99 5.18 -12.13
C ILE A 45 19.13 5.78 -11.30
N ALA A 46 18.99 5.82 -9.97
CA ALA A 46 20.05 6.30 -9.09
C ALA A 46 21.29 5.39 -9.13
N ALA A 47 21.11 4.07 -9.18
CA ALA A 47 22.20 3.12 -9.35
C ALA A 47 22.91 3.30 -10.69
N GLU A 48 22.17 3.42 -11.79
CA GLU A 48 22.73 3.69 -13.13
C GLU A 48 23.56 5.00 -13.16
N ARG A 49 23.10 6.04 -12.46
CA ARG A 49 23.84 7.32 -12.35
C ARG A 49 25.11 7.21 -11.53
N LEU A 50 25.11 6.40 -10.47
CA LEU A 50 26.33 6.12 -9.69
C LEU A 50 27.37 5.41 -10.57
N ASP A 51 26.95 4.40 -11.33
CA ASP A 51 27.82 3.67 -12.25
C ASP A 51 28.38 4.57 -13.36
N ALA A 52 27.61 5.57 -13.80
CA ALA A 52 28.02 6.56 -14.79
C ALA A 52 28.92 7.68 -14.25
N GLY A 53 29.24 7.70 -12.94
CA GLY A 53 30.11 8.70 -12.33
C GLY A 53 29.45 10.07 -12.12
N THR A 54 28.19 10.08 -11.66
CA THR A 54 27.44 11.32 -11.38
C THR A 54 28.15 12.30 -10.43
N ASP A 55 27.87 13.59 -10.59
CA ASP A 55 28.40 14.69 -9.77
C ASP A 55 27.77 14.79 -8.36
N ASP A 56 26.75 13.96 -8.08
CA ASP A 56 26.01 13.93 -6.81
C ASP A 56 25.78 12.48 -6.33
N PRO A 57 26.86 11.78 -5.91
CA PRO A 57 26.78 10.39 -5.49
C PRO A 57 26.02 10.21 -4.16
N ASP A 58 26.04 11.22 -3.29
CA ASP A 58 25.37 11.17 -1.98
C ASP A 58 23.85 11.17 -2.15
N PHE A 59 23.30 12.00 -3.04
CA PHE A 59 21.88 11.98 -3.36
C PHE A 59 21.44 10.63 -3.95
N CYS A 60 22.20 10.09 -4.91
CA CYS A 60 21.85 8.82 -5.53
C CYS A 60 21.90 7.66 -4.52
N SER A 61 22.90 7.64 -3.66
CA SER A 61 23.01 6.66 -2.56
C SER A 61 21.83 6.79 -1.58
N ALA A 62 21.46 8.01 -1.20
CA ALA A 62 20.31 8.27 -0.34
C ALA A 62 18.98 7.80 -0.98
N LYS A 63 18.81 7.96 -2.30
CA LYS A 63 17.63 7.48 -3.02
C LYS A 63 17.51 5.96 -2.99
N ILE A 64 18.62 5.24 -3.15
CA ILE A 64 18.65 3.78 -3.03
C ILE A 64 18.26 3.35 -1.62
N VAL A 65 18.89 3.93 -0.59
CA VAL A 65 18.58 3.61 0.82
C VAL A 65 17.11 3.89 1.14
N THR A 66 16.57 5.01 0.67
CA THR A 66 15.15 5.36 0.88
C THR A 66 14.21 4.33 0.27
N ALA A 67 14.49 3.87 -0.95
CA ALA A 67 13.69 2.85 -1.61
C ALA A 67 13.78 1.49 -0.88
N THR A 68 14.97 1.11 -0.43
CA THR A 68 15.18 -0.11 0.37
C THR A 68 14.42 -0.04 1.69
N PHE A 69 14.52 1.07 2.43
CA PHE A 69 13.73 1.27 3.65
C PHE A 69 12.24 1.12 3.39
N PHE A 70 11.72 1.75 2.33
CA PHE A 70 10.31 1.66 2.00
C PHE A 70 9.90 0.21 1.66
N ALA A 71 10.75 -0.52 0.94
CA ALA A 71 10.51 -1.91 0.59
C ALA A 71 10.50 -2.84 1.82
N GLU A 72 11.35 -2.57 2.80
CA GLU A 72 11.48 -3.41 4.00
C GLU A 72 10.47 -3.05 5.09
N GLN A 73 10.12 -1.77 5.23
CA GLN A 73 9.34 -1.27 6.38
C GLN A 73 7.90 -0.91 6.03
N VAL A 74 7.64 -0.48 4.79
CA VAL A 74 6.31 0.04 4.39
C VAL A 74 5.57 -0.96 3.50
N LEU A 75 6.23 -1.54 2.48
CA LEU A 75 5.59 -2.49 1.58
C LEU A 75 4.97 -3.72 2.27
N PRO A 76 5.53 -4.29 3.36
CA PRO A 76 4.90 -5.42 4.05
C PRO A 76 3.50 -5.12 4.58
N LEU A 77 3.22 -3.85 4.92
CA LEU A 77 1.90 -3.42 5.40
C LEU A 77 0.80 -3.63 4.36
N THR A 78 1.13 -3.67 3.07
CA THR A 78 0.16 -4.00 2.00
C THR A 78 -0.49 -5.36 2.22
N GLY A 79 0.24 -6.33 2.80
CA GLY A 79 -0.31 -7.63 3.18
C GLY A 79 -1.30 -7.53 4.34
N ALA A 80 -1.05 -6.67 5.32
CA ALA A 80 -1.96 -6.41 6.43
C ALA A 80 -3.24 -5.72 5.96
N TYR A 81 -3.11 -4.67 5.13
CA TYR A 81 -4.27 -4.00 4.53
C TYR A 81 -5.11 -4.95 3.69
N ARG A 82 -4.48 -5.85 2.93
CA ARG A 82 -5.21 -6.89 2.17
C ARG A 82 -6.04 -7.77 3.10
N LYS A 83 -5.45 -8.26 4.20
CA LYS A 83 -6.19 -9.08 5.17
C LYS A 83 -7.35 -8.33 5.82
N ALA A 84 -7.17 -7.05 6.13
CA ALA A 84 -8.25 -6.22 6.67
C ALA A 84 -9.40 -6.03 5.66
N ILE A 85 -9.10 -5.89 4.37
CA ILE A 85 -10.11 -5.87 3.30
C ILE A 85 -10.85 -7.20 3.25
N GLU A 86 -10.14 -8.33 3.28
CA GLU A 86 -10.73 -9.68 3.23
C GLU A 86 -11.62 -10.00 4.46
N ALA A 87 -11.42 -9.32 5.59
CA ALA A 87 -12.28 -9.44 6.77
C ALA A 87 -13.66 -8.77 6.60
N GLY A 88 -13.82 -7.89 5.61
CA GLY A 88 -15.09 -7.24 5.28
C GLY A 88 -15.61 -6.30 6.37
N SER A 89 -16.92 -6.04 6.34
CA SER A 89 -17.61 -5.12 7.26
C SER A 89 -18.00 -5.75 8.59
N GLY A 90 -18.00 -7.09 8.70
CA GLY A 90 -18.71 -7.79 9.76
C GLY A 90 -18.33 -7.34 11.17
N THR A 91 -17.03 -7.18 11.45
CA THR A 91 -16.57 -6.69 12.76
C THR A 91 -16.69 -5.18 12.92
N ILE A 92 -16.59 -4.43 11.82
CA ILE A 92 -16.68 -2.96 11.82
C ILE A 92 -18.13 -2.54 12.13
N MET A 93 -19.12 -3.29 11.65
CA MET A 93 -20.56 -3.04 11.84
C MET A 93 -21.19 -3.92 12.93
N ALA A 94 -20.40 -4.62 13.74
CA ALA A 94 -20.92 -5.59 14.72
C ALA A 94 -21.56 -4.94 15.96
N LEU A 95 -21.11 -3.74 16.34
CA LEU A 95 -21.58 -3.07 17.54
C LEU A 95 -22.81 -2.23 17.25
N ALA A 96 -23.79 -2.30 18.15
CA ALA A 96 -24.90 -1.36 18.18
C ALA A 96 -24.43 0.00 18.71
N GLU A 97 -25.19 1.05 18.40
CA GLU A 97 -24.85 2.44 18.74
C GLU A 97 -24.66 2.67 20.25
N ASP A 98 -25.41 1.98 21.10
CA ASP A 98 -25.35 2.07 22.56
C ASP A 98 -24.12 1.37 23.17
N GLN A 99 -23.27 0.73 22.36
CA GLN A 99 -22.07 0.03 22.78
C GLN A 99 -20.78 0.83 22.54
N PHE A 100 -20.87 2.09 22.10
CA PHE A 100 -19.76 3.03 21.88
C PHE A 100 -19.68 4.10 22.98
#